data_AF-G4ZYT5-F1
#
_entry.id   AF-G4ZYT5-F1
#
_cell.length_a   1.000
_cell.length_b   1.000
_cell.length_c   1.000
_cell.angle_alpha   90.00
_cell.angle_beta   90.00
_cell.angle_gamma   90.00
#
_symmetry.space_group_name_H-M   'P 1'
#
loop_
_entity.id
_entity.type
_entity.pdbx_description
1 polymer ?
#
loop_
_entity_poly.entity_id
_entity_poly.type
_entity_poly.pdbx_seq_one_letter_code
_entity_poly.pdbx_strand_id
1 'polypeptide(L)'
;MKRDFARESTTDLKSSFDYFEQILLTHSVNRSPKSVGIFTREEVAVIVDYVTNSYYRHFQLYKCIYTPYYHVHLVQREINDIQTPKAPRPLSHGYLHSTRSLPSIESTGTLDKDEVAAVETTETPSDA
;
A
#
# COMPACT_ATOMS: atom_id res chain seq x y z
N MET A 1 -16.35 1.24 28.52
CA MET A 1 -15.70 1.80 27.31
C MET A 1 -15.26 0.64 26.43
N LYS A 2 -15.99 0.34 25.35
CA LYS A 2 -15.54 -0.60 24.32
C LYS A 2 -14.43 0.09 23.52
N ARG A 3 -13.26 -0.54 23.41
CA ARG A 3 -12.12 0.00 22.66
C ARG A 3 -12.22 -0.51 21.22
N ASP A 4 -13.04 0.14 20.41
CA ASP A 4 -13.35 -0.26 19.03
C ASP A 4 -12.28 0.28 18.04
N PHE A 5 -10.99 0.04 18.32
CA PHE A 5 -9.89 0.59 17.51
C PHE A 5 -9.03 -0.48 16.81
N ALA A 6 -9.18 -1.75 17.18
CA ALA A 6 -8.74 -2.83 16.32
C ALA A 6 -9.77 -2.96 15.20
N ARG A 7 -9.33 -2.93 13.93
CA ARG A 7 -10.15 -3.41 12.83
C ARG A 7 -10.71 -4.75 13.28
N GLU A 8 -12.04 -4.90 13.36
CA GLU A 8 -12.67 -6.14 13.80
C GLU A 8 -12.05 -7.27 12.98
N SER A 9 -11.15 -8.01 13.62
CA SER A 9 -10.50 -9.14 13.00
C SER A 9 -11.64 -10.12 12.73
N THR A 10 -11.95 -10.30 11.45
CA THR A 10 -13.01 -11.18 10.94
C THR A 10 -12.74 -12.65 11.25
N THR A 11 -11.60 -12.94 11.87
CA THR A 11 -11.22 -14.26 12.37
C THR A 11 -11.98 -14.59 13.64
N ASP A 12 -13.00 -15.43 13.48
CA ASP A 12 -13.71 -16.07 14.58
C ASP A 12 -13.02 -17.39 14.96
N LEU A 13 -13.31 -17.85 16.17
CA LEU A 13 -12.77 -19.13 16.64
C LEU A 13 -13.23 -20.28 15.74
N LYS A 14 -14.49 -20.24 15.29
CA LYS A 14 -15.05 -21.24 14.38
C LYS A 14 -14.36 -21.24 13.02
N SER A 15 -14.23 -20.09 12.38
CA SER A 15 -13.56 -20.01 11.07
C SER A 15 -12.08 -20.40 11.14
N SER A 16 -11.40 -20.08 12.25
CA SER A 16 -10.04 -20.55 12.50
C SER A 16 -9.96 -22.08 12.69
N PHE A 17 -10.96 -22.69 13.33
CA PHE A 17 -11.02 -24.14 13.52
C PHE A 17 -11.32 -24.88 12.21
N ASP A 18 -12.27 -24.37 11.41
CA ASP A 18 -12.59 -24.93 10.10
C ASP A 18 -11.35 -24.90 9.17
N TYR A 19 -10.56 -23.82 9.23
CA TYR A 19 -9.30 -23.72 8.49
C TYR A 19 -8.23 -24.72 8.99
N PHE A 20 -8.10 -24.89 10.31
CA PHE A 20 -7.21 -25.88 10.89
C PHE A 20 -7.59 -27.31 10.48
N GLU A 21 -8.89 -27.64 10.49
CA GLU A 21 -9.39 -28.94 10.04
C GLU A 21 -9.05 -29.19 8.57
N GLN A 22 -9.24 -28.20 7.69
CA GLN A 22 -8.89 -28.32 6.28
C GLN A 22 -7.40 -28.61 6.05
N ILE A 23 -6.51 -27.92 6.76
CA ILE A 23 -5.06 -28.18 6.69
C ILE A 23 -4.77 -29.59 7.16
N LEU A 24 -5.32 -29.98 8.31
CA LEU A 24 -5.07 -31.27 8.92
C LEU A 24 -5.53 -32.41 8.00
N LEU A 25 -6.70 -32.28 7.36
CA LEU A 25 -7.20 -33.24 6.37
C LEU A 25 -6.34 -33.29 5.10
N THR A 26 -5.84 -32.14 4.63
CA THR A 26 -4.95 -32.07 3.46
C THR A 26 -3.66 -32.87 3.66
N HIS A 27 -3.19 -33.00 4.90
CA HIS A 27 -2.00 -33.77 5.26
C HIS A 27 -2.28 -35.17 5.82
N SER A 28 -3.55 -35.52 6.02
CA SER A 28 -3.95 -36.85 6.52
C SER A 28 -4.39 -37.77 5.38
N VAL A 29 -4.89 -37.22 4.28
CA VAL A 29 -5.37 -38.00 3.13
C VAL A 29 -4.38 -37.92 1.98
N ASN A 30 -4.01 -39.08 1.43
CA ASN A 30 -3.21 -39.12 0.22
C ASN A 30 -4.10 -38.94 -1.01
N ARG A 31 -4.13 -37.73 -1.59
CA ARG A 31 -4.66 -37.50 -2.95
C ARG A 31 -3.60 -36.79 -3.80
N SER A 32 -3.12 -37.49 -4.83
CA SER A 32 -2.32 -36.87 -5.89
C SER A 32 -3.15 -35.79 -6.59
N PRO A 33 -2.63 -34.57 -6.91
CA PRO A 33 -1.25 -34.09 -6.82
C PRO A 33 -0.93 -33.11 -5.66
N LYS A 34 -1.89 -32.78 -4.78
CA LYS A 34 -1.74 -31.69 -3.78
C LYS A 34 -1.78 -32.12 -2.31
N SER A 35 -2.11 -33.37 -2.00
CA SER A 35 -2.29 -33.85 -0.63
C SER A 35 -1.49 -35.12 -0.38
N VAL A 36 -0.64 -35.10 0.64
CA VAL A 36 0.23 -36.20 1.05
C VAL A 36 -0.28 -36.68 2.40
N GLY A 37 -0.58 -37.98 2.53
CA GLY A 37 -1.00 -38.60 3.79
C GLY A 37 0.20 -38.83 4.69
N ILE A 38 0.65 -37.79 5.36
CA ILE A 38 1.81 -37.81 6.27
C ILE A 38 1.39 -38.29 7.66
N PHE A 39 0.17 -37.94 8.09
CA PHE A 39 -0.29 -38.22 9.44
C PHE A 39 -1.12 -39.50 9.53
N THR A 40 -0.84 -40.28 10.57
CA THR A 40 -1.70 -41.37 11.03
C THR A 40 -2.84 -40.84 11.90
N ARG A 41 -3.88 -41.64 12.10
CA ARG A 41 -5.05 -41.24 12.92
C ARG A 41 -4.68 -40.93 14.37
N GLU A 42 -3.72 -41.66 14.92
CA GLU A 42 -3.26 -41.49 16.30
C GLU A 42 -2.51 -40.16 16.47
N GLU A 43 -1.62 -39.84 15.53
CA GLU A 43 -0.90 -38.57 15.50
C GLU A 43 -1.83 -37.38 15.34
N VAL A 44 -2.87 -37.50 14.51
CA VAL A 44 -3.91 -36.46 14.37
C VAL A 44 -4.57 -36.15 15.72
N ALA A 45 -4.92 -37.17 16.51
CA ALA A 45 -5.53 -36.96 17.81
C ALA A 45 -4.60 -36.20 18.76
N VAL A 46 -3.31 -36.55 18.78
CA VAL A 46 -2.28 -35.88 19.58
C VAL A 46 -2.09 -34.43 19.13
N ILE A 47 -2.07 -34.16 17.82
CA ILE A 47 -1.95 -32.81 17.27
C ILE A 47 -3.16 -31.95 17.69
N VAL A 48 -4.37 -32.48 17.57
CA VAL A 48 -5.59 -31.76 17.96
C VAL A 48 -5.54 -31.42 19.45
N ASP A 49 -5.18 -32.36 20.32
CA ASP A 49 -5.06 -32.12 21.76
C ASP A 49 -3.97 -31.08 22.10
N TYR A 50 -2.84 -31.13 21.40
CA TYR A 50 -1.78 -30.12 21.57
C TYR A 50 -2.26 -28.72 21.16
N VAL A 51 -2.93 -28.59 20.01
CA VAL A 51 -3.38 -27.30 19.47
C VAL A 51 -4.52 -26.71 20.30
N THR A 52 -5.43 -27.53 20.84
CA THR A 52 -6.49 -27.05 21.74
C THR A 52 -5.90 -26.51 23.06
N ASN A 53 -4.94 -27.23 23.64
CA ASN A 53 -4.33 -26.86 24.92
C ASN A 53 -3.33 -25.69 24.82
N SER A 54 -2.70 -25.48 23.67
CA SER A 54 -1.72 -24.40 23.44
C SER A 54 -2.34 -23.19 22.74
N TYR A 55 -2.72 -23.33 21.48
CA TYR A 55 -3.16 -22.24 20.61
C TYR A 55 -4.57 -21.76 20.98
N TYR A 56 -5.57 -22.64 20.98
CA TYR A 56 -6.96 -22.21 21.20
C TYR A 56 -7.22 -21.77 22.64
N ARG A 57 -6.50 -22.33 23.62
CA ARG A 57 -6.50 -21.85 25.01
C ARG A 57 -6.14 -20.36 25.13
N HIS A 58 -5.28 -19.85 24.23
CA HIS A 58 -4.84 -18.45 24.22
C HIS A 58 -5.29 -17.71 22.96
N PHE A 59 -6.40 -18.13 22.34
CA PHE A 59 -6.87 -17.60 21.06
C PHE A 59 -7.04 -16.07 21.05
N GLN A 60 -7.61 -15.50 22.13
CA GLN A 60 -7.83 -14.06 22.23
C GLN A 60 -6.52 -13.27 22.28
N LEU A 61 -5.49 -13.80 22.96
CA LEU A 61 -4.18 -13.15 23.03
C LEU A 61 -3.53 -13.09 21.65
N TYR A 62 -3.52 -14.20 20.92
CA TYR A 62 -2.98 -14.23 19.56
C TYR A 62 -3.78 -13.33 18.63
N LYS A 63 -5.11 -13.35 18.73
CA LYS A 63 -5.99 -12.43 17.98
C LYS A 63 -5.61 -10.97 18.23
N CYS A 64 -5.35 -10.58 19.47
CA CYS A 64 -4.91 -9.22 19.80
C CYS A 64 -3.51 -8.87 19.26
N ILE A 65 -2.54 -9.79 19.33
CA ILE A 65 -1.16 -9.54 18.87
C ILE A 65 -1.11 -9.41 17.34
N TYR A 66 -1.83 -10.26 16.62
CA TYR A 66 -1.78 -10.32 15.15
C TYR A 66 -2.75 -9.35 14.45
N THR A 67 -3.70 -8.77 15.18
CA THR A 67 -4.60 -7.77 14.57
C THR A 67 -3.89 -6.42 14.50
N PRO A 68 -3.59 -5.90 13.30
CA PRO A 68 -2.92 -4.61 13.16
C PRO A 68 -3.81 -3.50 13.74
N TYR A 69 -3.20 -2.67 14.59
CA TYR A 69 -3.84 -1.49 15.13
C TYR A 69 -3.66 -0.33 14.14
N TYR A 70 -4.75 0.23 13.64
CA TYR A 70 -4.70 1.39 12.75
C TYR A 70 -5.05 2.65 13.53
N HIS A 71 -4.10 3.59 13.65
CA HIS A 71 -4.39 4.94 14.13
C HIS A 71 -4.98 5.76 12.98
N VAL A 72 -6.28 6.09 13.09
CA VAL A 72 -6.89 7.07 12.19
C VAL A 72 -6.61 8.46 12.72
N HIS A 73 -5.85 9.25 11.96
CA HIS A 73 -5.63 10.66 12.25
C HIS A 73 -6.63 11.50 11.45
N LEU A 74 -7.64 12.02 12.13
CA LEU A 74 -8.56 12.99 11.56
C LEU A 74 -7.99 14.40 11.78
N VAL A 75 -7.80 15.14 10.69
CA VAL A 75 -7.39 16.55 10.74
C VAL A 75 -8.51 17.35 10.12
N GLN A 76 -9.19 18.16 10.93
CA GLN A 76 -10.16 19.12 10.43
C GLN A 76 -9.41 20.33 9.88
N ARG A 77 -9.69 20.69 8.63
CA ARG A 77 -9.21 21.92 7.99
C ARG A 77 -10.35 22.93 7.87
N GLU A 78 -9.99 24.20 7.78
CA GLU A 78 -10.95 25.29 7.58
C GLU A 78 -11.59 25.20 6.19
N ILE A 79 -12.80 25.74 6.07
CA ILE A 79 -13.49 25.88 4.79
C ILE A 79 -12.68 26.90 3.97
N ASN A 80 -12.13 26.45 2.83
CA ASN A 80 -11.22 27.18 1.92
C ASN A 80 -9.73 27.22 2.30
N ASP A 81 -9.23 26.25 3.08
CA ASP A 81 -7.80 26.14 3.36
C ASP A 81 -6.98 25.99 2.06
N ILE A 82 -6.00 26.88 1.83
CA ILE A 82 -5.14 26.86 0.65
C ILE A 82 -4.13 25.73 0.81
N GLN A 83 -4.11 24.76 -0.09
CA GLN A 83 -3.13 23.67 -0.07
C GLN A 83 -1.72 24.25 -0.22
N THR A 84 -1.02 24.42 0.90
CA THR A 84 0.38 24.83 0.89
C THR A 84 1.22 23.61 0.49
N PRO A 85 2.11 23.74 -0.53
CA PRO A 85 2.96 22.63 -0.92
C PRO A 85 3.81 22.18 0.26
N LYS A 86 3.95 20.87 0.41
CA LYS A 86 4.83 20.30 1.43
C LYS A 86 6.24 20.85 1.23
N ALA A 87 6.86 21.33 2.31
CA ALA A 87 8.23 21.82 2.25
C ALA A 87 9.13 20.78 1.56
N PRO A 88 9.91 21.19 0.54
CA PRO A 88 10.79 20.27 -0.16
C PRO A 88 11.79 19.65 0.83
N ARG A 89 12.18 18.40 0.57
CA ARG A 89 13.24 17.76 1.36
C ARG A 89 14.54 18.55 1.21
N PRO A 90 15.38 18.64 2.25
CA PRO A 90 16.64 19.35 2.15
C PRO A 90 17.54 18.71 1.08
N LEU A 91 18.31 19.55 0.40
CA LEU A 91 19.14 19.18 -0.76
C LEU A 91 20.15 18.07 -0.44
N SER A 92 20.51 17.89 0.83
CA SER A 92 21.37 16.80 1.31
C SER A 92 20.83 15.40 0.98
N HIS A 93 19.52 15.24 0.78
CA HIS A 93 18.89 13.98 0.39
C HIS A 93 18.62 13.89 -1.11
N GLY A 94 19.07 14.87 -1.90
CA GLY A 94 18.89 14.90 -3.34
C GLY A 94 19.86 13.97 -4.07
N TYR A 95 19.37 13.27 -5.09
CA TYR A 95 20.22 12.56 -6.04
C TYR A 95 20.54 13.48 -7.22
N LEU A 96 21.81 13.53 -7.63
CA LEU A 96 22.22 14.27 -8.82
C LEU A 96 21.65 13.59 -10.06
N HIS A 97 20.60 14.19 -10.63
CA HIS A 97 20.18 13.87 -11.98
C HIS A 97 21.18 14.52 -12.94
N SER A 98 22.01 13.71 -13.60
CA SER A 98 22.89 14.19 -14.66
C SER A 98 22.04 14.91 -15.70
N THR A 99 22.32 16.20 -15.92
CA THR A 99 21.63 17.01 -16.91
C THR A 99 21.79 16.36 -18.27
N ARG A 100 20.70 15.94 -18.91
CA ARG A 100 20.70 15.72 -20.36
C ARG A 100 21.05 17.06 -20.98
N SER A 101 22.18 17.14 -21.67
CA SER A 101 22.60 18.36 -22.37
C SER A 101 21.48 18.76 -23.32
N LEU A 102 20.90 19.95 -23.11
CA LEU A 102 20.06 20.57 -24.13
C LEU A 102 20.96 20.91 -25.33
N PRO A 103 20.48 20.74 -26.57
CA PRO A 103 21.27 21.06 -27.75
C PRO A 103 21.55 22.57 -27.76
N SER A 104 22.83 22.92 -27.88
CA SER A 104 23.30 24.28 -28.02
C SER A 104 22.69 24.89 -29.29
N ILE A 105 21.88 25.93 -29.15
CA ILE A 105 21.53 26.80 -30.26
C ILE A 105 22.76 27.68 -30.50
N GLU A 106 23.46 27.43 -31.61
CA GLU A 106 24.57 28.25 -32.09
C GLU A 106 24.07 29.68 -32.31
N SER A 107 24.59 30.61 -31.50
CA SER A 107 24.46 32.04 -31.72
C SER A 107 25.63 32.48 -32.60
N THR A 108 25.48 32.35 -33.92
CA THR A 108 26.33 33.10 -34.86
C THR A 108 25.83 34.53 -34.88
N GLY A 109 26.57 35.40 -34.20
CA GLY A 109 26.39 36.83 -34.32
C GLY A 109 26.90 37.34 -35.67
N THR A 110 26.12 38.23 -36.26
CA THR A 110 26.62 39.33 -37.09
C THR A 110 25.64 40.49 -36.95
N LEU A 111 26.14 41.60 -36.41
CA LEU A 111 25.52 42.91 -36.50
C LEU A 111 25.32 43.24 -37.98
N ASP A 112 24.14 43.74 -38.34
CA ASP A 112 24.03 44.92 -39.22
C ASP A 112 22.65 45.58 -39.12
N LYS A 113 22.71 46.87 -39.43
CA LYS A 113 21.73 47.95 -39.30
C LYS A 113 20.50 47.83 -40.20
N ASP A 114 19.51 48.67 -39.84
CA ASP A 114 18.49 49.34 -40.67
C ASP A 114 17.02 48.92 -40.50
N GLU A 115 16.31 49.79 -39.77
CA GLU A 115 15.13 50.56 -40.20
C GLU A 115 13.87 49.91 -40.82
N VAL A 116 12.73 50.29 -40.21
CA VAL A 116 11.36 50.49 -40.74
C VAL A 116 10.58 49.27 -41.28
N ALA A 117 9.48 48.92 -40.59
CA ALA A 117 8.11 49.13 -41.11
C ALA A 117 7.04 48.54 -40.17
N ALA A 118 5.90 49.23 -40.17
CA ALA A 118 4.72 49.08 -39.34
C ALA A 118 3.82 47.86 -39.70
N VAL A 119 2.61 47.87 -39.12
CA VAL A 119 1.35 47.18 -39.50
C VAL A 119 1.06 45.95 -38.63
N GLU A 120 0.29 46.06 -37.53
CA GLU A 120 -1.18 46.20 -37.43
C GLU A 120 -1.95 45.02 -38.05
N THR A 121 -2.47 44.09 -37.22
CA THR A 121 -3.85 43.52 -37.32
C THR A 121 -4.08 42.61 -36.11
N THR A 122 -4.90 43.01 -35.13
CA THR A 122 -6.36 42.82 -35.05
C THR A 122 -6.77 41.41 -34.68
N GLU A 123 -7.52 41.39 -33.58
CA GLU A 123 -8.32 40.33 -32.99
C GLU A 123 -9.15 39.53 -34.02
N THR A 124 -9.48 38.28 -33.69
CA THR A 124 -10.89 37.83 -33.74
C THR A 124 -11.09 36.50 -32.99
N PRO A 125 -12.24 36.33 -32.29
CA PRO A 125 -12.66 35.14 -31.57
C PRO A 125 -13.47 34.19 -32.46
N SER A 126 -13.66 32.94 -32.03
CA SER A 126 -14.62 32.02 -32.64
C SER A 126 -15.34 31.25 -31.55
N ASP A 127 -16.60 31.63 -31.34
CA ASP A 127 -17.60 30.93 -30.54
C ASP A 127 -18.85 30.86 -31.43
N ALA A 128 -19.16 29.66 -31.92
CA ALA A 128 -20.44 29.17 -32.48
C ALA A 128 -20.24 27.77 -33.08
#